data_AF-A0A4X2KVM9-F1
#
_entry.id   AF-A0A4X2KVM9-F1
#
_cell.length_a   1.000
_cell.length_b   1.000
_cell.length_c   1.000
_cell.angle_alpha   90.00
_cell.angle_beta   90.00
_cell.angle_gamma   90.00
#
_symmetry.space_group_name_H-M   'P 1'
#
loop_
_entity.id
_entity.type
_entity.pdbx_description
1 polymer ?
#
loop_
_entity_poly.entity_id
_entity_poly.type
_entity_poly.pdbx_seq_one_letter_code
_entity_poly.pdbx_strand_id
1 'polypeptide(L)'
;YKNIIKIKLTILLRNYSDVHSEFLLQSQNSNIGDGNNISDHSAQTVTVNDNHNIANIDNNNGWDSWNSLWDYNTGFAATRIFAKKICIVHRLNRDVLPGLQDLKKTAKEKRANVHTGPSPKSLQYQIEPEELKDLTQFGTPIENMCKGLRTYKAQEVQGQSFLFFSGSCFNADILWLLNISICGETTTM
;
A
#
# COMPACT_ATOMS: atom_id res chain seq x y z
N TYR A 1 -18.31 -37.15 -12.21
CA TYR A 1 -18.52 -36.05 -11.23
C TYR A 1 -17.22 -35.55 -10.58
N LYS A 2 -16.42 -36.37 -9.89
CA LYS A 2 -15.13 -35.93 -9.27
C LYS A 2 -14.13 -35.27 -10.25
N ASN A 3 -14.00 -35.78 -11.48
CA ASN A 3 -13.08 -35.21 -12.48
C ASN A 3 -13.54 -33.85 -13.04
N ILE A 4 -14.84 -33.61 -13.15
CA ILE A 4 -15.39 -32.34 -13.66
C ILE A 4 -15.16 -31.21 -12.65
N ILE A 5 -15.30 -31.49 -11.34
CA ILE A 5 -15.02 -30.54 -10.26
C ILE A 5 -13.54 -30.17 -10.23
N LYS A 6 -12.64 -31.14 -10.43
CA LYS A 6 -11.19 -30.92 -10.48
C LYS A 6 -10.78 -30.03 -11.65
N ILE A 7 -11.38 -30.23 -12.82
CA ILE A 7 -11.16 -29.41 -14.02
C ILE A 7 -11.71 -27.99 -13.81
N LYS A 8 -12.91 -27.84 -13.25
CA LYS A 8 -13.53 -26.54 -12.97
C LYS A 8 -12.74 -25.71 -11.96
N LEU A 9 -12.20 -26.35 -10.91
CA LEU A 9 -11.32 -25.72 -9.92
C LEU A 9 -9.97 -25.31 -10.54
N THR A 10 -9.43 -26.12 -11.45
CA THR A 10 -8.18 -25.81 -12.17
C THR A 10 -8.34 -24.63 -13.12
N ILE A 11 -9.49 -24.50 -13.79
CA ILE A 11 -9.79 -23.37 -14.69
C ILE A 11 -10.00 -22.08 -13.88
N LEU A 12 -10.67 -22.15 -12.73
CA LEU A 12 -10.83 -20.99 -11.83
C LEU A 12 -9.49 -20.51 -11.27
N LEU A 13 -8.58 -21.43 -10.93
CA LEU A 13 -7.23 -21.09 -10.45
C LEU A 13 -6.34 -20.52 -11.57
N ARG A 14 -6.47 -21.00 -12.82
CA ARG A 14 -5.77 -20.40 -13.97
C ARG A 14 -6.27 -18.98 -14.26
N ASN A 15 -7.59 -18.78 -14.35
CA ASN A 15 -8.16 -17.44 -14.54
C ASN A 15 -7.82 -16.47 -13.39
N TYR A 16 -7.73 -16.95 -12.14
CA TYR A 16 -7.26 -16.12 -11.02
C TYR A 16 -5.79 -15.73 -11.17
N SER A 17 -4.96 -16.62 -11.71
CA SER A 17 -3.54 -16.37 -11.97
C SER A 17 -3.34 -15.45 -13.18
N ASP A 18 -4.18 -15.57 -14.21
CA ASP A 18 -4.09 -14.79 -15.45
C ASP A 18 -4.52 -13.32 -15.24
N VAL A 19 -5.60 -13.08 -14.49
CA VAL A 19 -6.03 -11.70 -14.12
C VAL A 19 -5.02 -11.04 -13.18
N HIS A 20 -4.34 -11.82 -12.33
CA HIS A 20 -3.23 -11.29 -11.51
C HIS A 20 -1.98 -11.02 -12.35
N SER A 21 -1.73 -11.82 -13.39
CA SER A 21 -0.57 -11.69 -14.26
C SER A 21 -0.67 -10.51 -15.23
N GLU A 22 -1.87 -10.14 -15.71
CA GLU A 22 -2.03 -8.99 -16.60
C GLU A 22 -1.72 -7.65 -15.91
N PHE A 23 -2.00 -7.51 -14.60
CA PHE A 23 -1.61 -6.32 -13.85
C PHE A 23 -0.09 -6.26 -13.56
N LEU A 24 0.58 -7.42 -13.49
CA LEU A 24 2.01 -7.50 -13.18
C LEU A 24 2.94 -7.22 -14.38
N LEU A 25 2.44 -7.31 -15.62
CA LEU A 25 3.29 -7.29 -16.83
C LEU A 25 3.68 -5.91 -17.38
N GLN A 26 3.37 -4.80 -16.71
CA GLN A 26 3.87 -3.46 -17.11
C GLN A 26 4.56 -2.67 -15.97
N SER A 27 5.05 -3.37 -14.94
CA SER A 27 6.04 -2.78 -14.06
C SER A 27 7.46 -3.11 -14.56
N GLN A 28 8.28 -2.09 -14.79
CA GLN A 28 9.72 -2.29 -14.96
C GLN A 28 10.28 -2.78 -13.61
N ASN A 29 10.34 -4.10 -13.46
CA ASN A 29 10.77 -4.76 -12.24
C ASN A 29 12.30 -4.60 -12.09
N SER A 30 12.74 -3.60 -11.31
CA SER A 30 14.16 -3.46 -10.96
C SER A 30 14.50 -4.39 -9.78
N ASN A 31 14.49 -5.71 -10.06
CA ASN A 31 15.10 -6.72 -9.20
C ASN A 31 16.62 -6.69 -9.42
N ILE A 32 17.35 -6.11 -8.48
CA ILE A 32 18.81 -6.20 -8.44
C ILE A 32 19.14 -6.67 -7.02
N GLY A 33 19.36 -7.98 -6.89
CA GLY A 33 19.78 -8.60 -5.65
C GLY A 33 21.29 -8.76 -5.63
N ASP A 34 21.91 -8.35 -4.53
CA ASP A 34 23.10 -9.02 -4.02
C ASP A 34 23.07 -8.94 -2.50
N GLY A 35 23.18 -10.11 -1.87
CA GLY A 35 22.98 -10.29 -0.44
C GLY A 35 24.13 -9.72 0.38
N ASN A 36 23.81 -9.07 1.49
CA ASN A 36 24.62 -9.00 2.71
C ASN A 36 23.73 -8.56 3.89
N ASN A 37 23.83 -9.27 5.02
CA ASN A 37 22.97 -9.12 6.19
C ASN A 37 23.22 -7.79 6.93
N ILE A 38 22.22 -6.89 6.93
CA ILE A 38 22.09 -5.77 7.86
C ILE A 38 20.61 -5.72 8.30
N SER A 39 20.39 -5.72 9.61
CA SER A 39 19.08 -5.79 10.25
C SER A 39 18.18 -4.59 9.91
N ASP A 40 16.99 -4.93 9.40
CA ASP A 40 15.66 -4.40 9.78
C ASP A 40 14.95 -3.30 8.95
N HIS A 41 15.50 -2.86 7.82
CA HIS A 41 14.77 -1.99 6.87
C HIS A 41 14.85 -2.45 5.40
N SER A 42 15.34 -3.66 5.16
CA SER A 42 15.76 -4.16 3.84
C SER A 42 14.67 -4.88 3.03
N ALA A 43 13.45 -5.02 3.56
CA ALA A 43 12.37 -5.73 2.88
C ALA A 43 11.31 -4.81 2.24
N GLN A 44 11.58 -3.50 2.14
CA GLN A 44 10.67 -2.56 1.49
C GLN A 44 11.02 -2.38 0.00
N THR A 45 10.07 -2.70 -0.88
CA THR A 45 10.20 -2.56 -2.34
C THR A 45 9.27 -1.48 -2.83
N VAL A 46 9.78 -0.61 -3.71
CA VAL A 46 8.98 0.41 -4.38
C VAL A 46 8.99 0.15 -5.87
N THR A 47 7.80 0.01 -6.44
CA THR A 47 7.56 -0.22 -7.86
C THR A 47 6.73 0.94 -8.39
N VAL A 48 7.17 1.55 -9.48
CA VAL A 48 6.46 2.67 -10.11
C VAL A 48 6.08 2.27 -11.53
N ASN A 49 4.82 2.51 -11.87
CA ASN A 49 4.28 2.40 -13.22
C ASN A 49 4.02 3.83 -13.73
N ASP A 50 4.99 4.40 -14.47
CA ASP A 50 4.88 5.78 -14.98
C ASP A 50 3.72 5.94 -15.96
N ASN A 51 3.47 4.93 -16.79
CA ASN A 51 2.42 4.98 -17.81
C ASN A 51 1.03 5.14 -17.19
N HIS A 52 0.85 4.60 -15.98
CA HIS A 52 -0.41 4.64 -15.25
C HIS A 52 -0.38 5.59 -14.06
N ASN A 53 0.71 6.33 -13.83
CA ASN A 53 0.93 7.18 -12.66
C ASN A 53 0.60 6.48 -11.32
N ILE A 54 1.10 5.26 -11.14
CA ILE A 54 0.87 4.45 -9.94
C ILE A 54 2.19 4.14 -9.25
N ALA A 55 2.22 4.21 -7.92
CA ALA A 55 3.28 3.64 -7.08
C ALA A 55 2.74 2.50 -6.23
N ASN A 56 3.49 1.42 -6.13
CA ASN A 56 3.26 0.32 -5.21
C ASN A 56 4.43 0.23 -4.23
N ILE A 57 4.14 0.16 -2.94
CA ILE A 57 5.10 0.04 -1.86
C ILE A 57 4.77 -1.23 -1.09
N ASP A 58 5.66 -2.22 -1.17
CA ASP A 58 5.57 -3.45 -0.41
C ASP A 58 6.52 -3.37 0.78
N ASN A 59 6.03 -3.63 1.98
CA ASN A 59 6.86 -3.80 3.17
C ASN A 59 6.74 -5.24 3.65
N ASN A 60 7.78 -6.04 3.42
CA ASN A 60 7.78 -7.46 3.75
C ASN A 60 8.47 -7.72 5.10
N ASN A 61 7.86 -7.25 6.20
CA ASN A 61 8.42 -7.39 7.55
C ASN A 61 7.72 -8.49 8.38
N GLY A 62 7.61 -9.70 7.82
CA GLY A 62 6.99 -10.83 8.51
C GLY A 62 5.53 -10.55 8.91
N TRP A 63 5.23 -10.60 10.21
CA TRP A 63 3.89 -10.34 10.75
C TRP A 63 3.44 -8.88 10.57
N ASP A 64 4.37 -7.94 10.47
CA ASP A 64 4.13 -6.51 10.27
C ASP A 64 4.17 -6.12 8.79
N SER A 65 3.96 -7.10 7.91
CA SER A 65 3.92 -6.83 6.48
C SER A 65 2.68 -5.99 6.12
N TRP A 66 2.85 -5.15 5.12
CA TRP A 66 1.79 -4.36 4.53
C TRP A 66 2.14 -4.00 3.08
N ASN A 67 1.14 -3.60 2.32
CA ASN A 67 1.32 -3.09 0.97
C ASN A 67 0.50 -1.80 0.81
N SER A 68 1.01 -0.83 0.06
CA SER A 68 0.32 0.43 -0.25
C SER A 68 0.38 0.71 -1.76
N LEU A 69 -0.76 1.05 -2.35
CA LEU A 69 -0.90 1.47 -3.75
C LEU A 69 -1.39 2.90 -3.80
N TRP A 70 -0.64 3.75 -4.50
CA TRP A 70 -0.94 5.16 -4.67
C TRP A 70 -1.26 5.44 -6.13
N ASP A 71 -2.50 5.83 -6.40
CA ASP A 71 -2.98 6.19 -7.73
C ASP A 71 -3.05 7.72 -7.85
N TYR A 72 -2.09 8.30 -8.56
CA TYR A 72 -2.00 9.74 -8.73
C TYR A 72 -3.00 10.27 -9.77
N ASN A 73 -3.63 9.42 -10.57
CA ASN A 73 -4.68 9.86 -11.48
C ASN A 73 -5.97 10.10 -10.70
N THR A 74 -6.38 9.14 -9.87
CA THR A 74 -7.61 9.27 -9.05
C THR A 74 -7.39 10.16 -7.82
N GLY A 75 -6.13 10.29 -7.37
CA GLY A 75 -5.80 11.06 -6.17
C GLY A 75 -6.06 10.30 -4.88
N PHE A 76 -6.13 8.96 -4.93
CA PHE A 76 -6.33 8.10 -3.78
C PHE A 76 -5.15 7.16 -3.56
N ALA A 77 -4.94 6.81 -2.29
CA ALA A 77 -4.09 5.71 -1.88
C ALA A 77 -4.93 4.66 -1.18
N ALA A 78 -4.48 3.43 -1.28
CA ALA A 78 -4.98 2.36 -0.45
C ALA A 78 -3.80 1.65 0.24
N THR A 79 -4.02 1.18 1.47
CA THR A 79 -3.03 0.42 2.24
C THR A 79 -3.67 -0.84 2.79
N ARG A 80 -3.13 -1.99 2.41
CA ARG A 80 -3.51 -3.30 2.91
C ARG A 80 -2.66 -3.65 4.13
N ILE A 81 -3.31 -3.86 5.27
CA ILE A 81 -2.67 -4.26 6.52
C ILE A 81 -2.90 -5.75 6.71
N PHE A 82 -1.90 -6.58 6.43
CA PHE A 82 -2.09 -8.04 6.35
C PHE A 82 -2.49 -8.66 7.69
N ALA A 83 -1.87 -8.24 8.80
CA ALA A 83 -2.20 -8.73 10.14
C ALA A 83 -3.68 -8.50 10.51
N LYS A 84 -4.26 -7.37 10.08
CA LYS A 84 -5.65 -7.00 10.36
C LYS A 84 -6.65 -7.51 9.30
N LYS A 85 -6.17 -7.97 8.14
CA LYS A 85 -6.99 -8.39 6.98
C LYS A 85 -7.97 -7.30 6.53
N ILE A 86 -7.50 -6.05 6.50
CA ILE A 86 -8.28 -4.88 6.07
C ILE A 86 -7.54 -4.11 4.98
N CYS A 87 -8.30 -3.29 4.25
CA CYS A 87 -7.78 -2.26 3.36
C CYS A 87 -8.19 -0.88 3.88
N ILE A 88 -7.29 0.09 3.87
CA ILE A 88 -7.61 1.48 4.22
C ILE A 88 -7.44 2.34 2.98
N VAL A 89 -8.46 3.10 2.60
CA VAL A 89 -8.41 4.03 1.48
C VAL A 89 -8.38 5.47 2.02
N HIS A 90 -7.50 6.32 1.49
CA HIS A 90 -7.46 7.73 1.84
C HIS A 90 -7.09 8.59 0.63
N ARG A 91 -7.36 9.89 0.72
CA ARG A 91 -6.96 10.84 -0.31
C ARG A 91 -5.45 11.08 -0.25
N LEU A 92 -4.81 11.27 -1.41
CA LEU A 92 -3.43 11.71 -1.49
C LEU A 92 -3.34 13.20 -1.16
N ASN A 93 -2.57 13.56 -0.14
CA ASN A 93 -2.09 14.92 0.06
C ASN A 93 -0.90 15.20 -0.85
N ARG A 94 -1.15 15.81 -2.01
CA ARG A 94 -0.13 16.08 -3.03
C ARG A 94 0.92 17.13 -2.61
N ASP A 95 0.65 17.89 -1.56
CA ASP A 95 1.60 18.90 -1.04
C ASP A 95 2.66 18.25 -0.12
N VAL A 96 2.34 17.07 0.42
CA VAL A 96 3.18 16.35 1.38
C VAL A 96 3.76 15.08 0.78
N LEU A 97 2.95 14.28 0.07
CA LEU A 97 3.37 13.02 -0.53
C LEU A 97 4.42 13.26 -1.62
N PRO A 98 5.50 12.45 -1.65
CA PRO A 98 6.53 12.58 -2.67
C PRO A 98 5.97 12.24 -4.05
N GLY A 99 6.51 12.87 -5.10
CA GLY A 99 6.16 12.48 -6.46
C GLY A 99 6.75 11.12 -6.84
N LEU A 100 6.29 10.55 -7.96
CA LEU A 100 6.79 9.28 -8.48
C LEU A 100 8.31 9.27 -8.73
N GLN A 101 8.88 10.39 -9.19
CA GLN A 101 10.32 10.50 -9.42
C GLN A 101 11.11 10.55 -8.10
N ASP A 102 10.59 11.22 -7.07
CA ASP A 102 11.22 11.29 -5.75
C ASP A 102 11.19 9.92 -5.07
N LEU A 103 10.10 9.17 -5.21
CA LEU A 103 10.00 7.77 -4.76
C LEU A 103 11.06 6.91 -5.42
N LYS A 104 11.21 6.98 -6.76
CA LYS A 104 12.24 6.23 -7.48
C LYS A 104 13.66 6.59 -7.05
N LYS A 105 13.94 7.88 -6.94
CA LYS A 105 15.26 8.38 -6.52
C LYS A 105 15.58 7.86 -5.12
N THR A 106 14.67 8.04 -4.17
CA THR A 106 14.89 7.66 -2.77
C THR A 106 14.94 6.15 -2.59
N ALA A 107 14.20 5.37 -3.41
CA ALA A 107 14.31 3.92 -3.41
C ALA A 107 15.71 3.45 -3.84
N LYS A 108 16.33 4.12 -4.83
CA LYS A 108 17.72 3.86 -5.24
C LYS A 108 18.71 4.26 -4.15
N GLU A 109 18.52 5.41 -3.52
CA GLU A 109 19.36 5.92 -2.42
C GLU A 109 19.31 5.00 -1.19
N LYS A 110 18.10 4.54 -0.80
CA LYS A 110 17.91 3.60 0.31
C LYS A 110 18.63 2.27 0.04
N ARG A 111 18.57 1.74 -1.19
CA ARG A 111 19.33 0.55 -1.58
C ARG A 111 20.84 0.77 -1.50
N ALA A 112 21.32 1.97 -1.84
CA ALA A 112 22.73 2.34 -1.72
C ALA A 112 23.16 2.68 -0.28
N ASN A 113 22.23 2.70 0.69
CA ASN A 113 22.44 3.19 2.05
C ASN A 113 22.99 4.64 2.11
N VAL A 114 22.58 5.50 1.18
CA VAL A 114 23.02 6.91 1.12
C VAL A 114 21.84 7.83 1.36
N HIS A 115 21.78 8.49 2.52
CA HIS A 115 20.74 9.47 2.82
C HIS A 115 21.19 10.89 2.43
N THR A 116 20.56 11.49 1.41
CA THR A 116 20.87 12.85 0.95
C THR A 116 19.73 13.85 1.16
N GLY A 117 18.61 13.38 1.71
CA GLY A 117 17.35 14.12 1.78
C GLY A 117 17.11 14.84 3.12
N PRO A 118 16.05 15.65 3.19
CA PRO A 118 15.54 16.19 4.44
C PRO A 118 14.95 15.08 5.32
N SER A 119 14.70 15.39 6.59
CA SER A 119 13.99 14.49 7.49
C SER A 119 12.60 14.11 6.93
N PRO A 120 12.10 12.88 7.23
CA PRO A 120 10.81 12.43 6.77
C PRO A 120 9.68 13.40 7.18
N LYS A 121 8.77 13.67 6.25
CA LYS A 121 7.49 14.30 6.59
C LYS A 121 6.60 13.29 7.31
N SER A 122 5.57 13.76 8.01
CA SER A 122 4.61 12.88 8.67
C SER A 122 3.19 13.22 8.26
N LEU A 123 2.39 12.19 7.97
CA LEU A 123 0.96 12.29 7.72
C LEU A 123 0.20 11.42 8.71
N GLN A 124 -0.93 11.90 9.19
CA GLN A 124 -1.77 11.20 10.14
C GLN A 124 -3.18 11.13 9.59
N TYR A 125 -3.78 9.94 9.69
CA TYR A 125 -5.10 9.66 9.18
C TYR A 125 -5.97 9.02 10.26
N GLN A 126 -7.23 9.45 10.32
CA GLN A 126 -8.25 8.88 11.18
C GLN A 126 -9.16 7.98 10.35
N ILE A 127 -9.30 6.72 10.75
CA ILE A 127 -10.25 5.78 10.13
C ILE A 127 -11.68 6.23 10.46
N GLU A 128 -12.52 6.29 9.43
CA GLU A 128 -13.96 6.44 9.55
C GLU A 128 -14.59 5.09 9.97
N PRO A 129 -15.58 5.08 10.87
CA PRO A 129 -16.12 3.84 11.42
C PRO A 129 -16.92 3.00 10.40
N GLU A 130 -17.40 3.61 9.33
CA GLU A 130 -18.22 2.95 8.32
C GLU A 130 -17.36 2.16 7.31
N GLU A 131 -17.73 0.91 7.09
CA GLU A 131 -17.08 0.08 6.07
C GLU A 131 -17.59 0.45 4.67
N LEU A 132 -16.67 0.70 3.75
CA LEU A 132 -16.95 0.98 2.35
C LEU A 132 -17.47 -0.28 1.64
N LYS A 133 -18.66 -0.16 1.04
CA LYS A 133 -19.28 -1.25 0.26
C LYS A 133 -19.00 -1.16 -1.24
N ASP A 134 -18.79 0.05 -1.75
CA ASP A 134 -18.46 0.31 -3.15
C ASP A 134 -17.10 1.00 -3.26
N LEU A 135 -16.17 0.32 -3.94
CA LEU A 135 -14.79 0.77 -4.16
C LEU A 135 -14.54 1.32 -5.57
N THR A 136 -15.54 1.25 -6.46
CA THR A 136 -15.39 1.65 -7.87
C THR A 136 -14.99 3.13 -8.02
N GLN A 137 -15.44 3.96 -7.08
CA GLN A 137 -15.11 5.39 -6.99
C GLN A 137 -13.61 5.68 -6.79
N PHE A 138 -12.82 4.70 -6.35
CA PHE A 138 -11.37 4.87 -6.11
C PHE A 138 -10.50 4.40 -7.30
N GLY A 139 -11.14 3.89 -8.35
CA GLY A 139 -10.47 3.37 -9.54
C GLY A 139 -10.12 1.88 -9.45
N THR A 140 -10.02 1.26 -10.62
CA THR A 140 -9.77 -0.18 -10.79
C THR A 140 -8.52 -0.70 -10.06
N PRO A 141 -7.38 0.03 -9.99
CA PRO A 141 -6.21 -0.45 -9.25
C PRO A 141 -6.50 -0.67 -7.75
N ILE A 142 -7.16 0.31 -7.11
CA ILE A 142 -7.51 0.24 -5.68
C ILE A 142 -8.60 -0.80 -5.44
N GLU A 143 -9.63 -0.83 -6.28
CA GLU A 143 -10.69 -1.83 -6.21
C GLU A 143 -10.11 -3.25 -6.23
N ASN A 144 -9.20 -3.53 -7.17
CA ASN A 144 -8.55 -4.83 -7.31
C ASN A 144 -7.67 -5.16 -6.10
N MET A 145 -6.91 -4.20 -5.57
CA MET A 145 -6.04 -4.42 -4.42
C MET A 145 -6.82 -4.73 -3.14
N CYS A 146 -7.94 -4.04 -2.91
CA CYS A 146 -8.76 -4.17 -1.72
C CYS A 146 -9.85 -5.27 -1.84
N LYS A 147 -9.98 -5.92 -3.01
CA LYS A 147 -11.02 -6.91 -3.27
C LYS A 147 -11.03 -8.04 -2.24
N GLY A 148 -12.21 -8.28 -1.66
CA GLY A 148 -12.41 -9.34 -0.66
C GLY A 148 -11.92 -9.00 0.76
N LEU A 149 -11.51 -7.75 1.00
CA LEU A 149 -11.14 -7.25 2.32
C LEU A 149 -12.19 -6.26 2.82
N ARG A 150 -12.38 -6.23 4.14
CA ARG A 150 -13.11 -5.12 4.77
C ARG A 150 -12.31 -3.84 4.54
N THR A 151 -12.97 -2.86 3.94
CA THR A 151 -12.32 -1.64 3.48
C THR A 151 -12.90 -0.44 4.20
N TYR A 152 -12.04 0.42 4.73
CA TYR A 152 -12.46 1.62 5.46
C TYR A 152 -11.82 2.85 4.85
N LYS A 153 -12.53 3.96 4.92
CA LYS A 153 -11.97 5.26 4.53
C LYS A 153 -11.19 5.84 5.71
N ALA A 154 -10.14 6.59 5.43
CA ALA A 154 -9.48 7.41 6.43
C ALA A 154 -9.32 8.86 5.95
N GLN A 155 -9.49 9.81 6.86
CA GLN A 155 -9.34 11.24 6.61
C GLN A 155 -8.04 11.75 7.23
N GLU A 156 -7.33 12.60 6.51
CA GLU A 156 -6.15 13.25 7.06
C GLU A 156 -6.55 14.18 8.21
N VAL A 157 -5.83 14.10 9.33
CA VAL A 157 -6.02 14.97 10.49
C VAL A 157 -4.76 15.80 10.71
N GLN A 158 -4.95 17.08 11.01
CA GLN A 158 -3.86 18.02 11.28
C GLN A 158 -3.84 18.44 12.75
N GLY A 159 -2.63 18.54 13.32
CA GLY A 159 -2.37 19.24 14.58
C GLY A 159 -3.11 18.70 15.81
N GLN A 160 -3.74 19.61 16.57
CA GLN A 160 -4.39 19.35 17.89
C GLN A 160 -5.52 18.33 17.84
N SER A 161 -6.13 18.12 16.66
CA SER A 161 -7.20 17.14 16.43
C SER A 161 -6.78 15.71 16.78
N PHE A 162 -5.48 15.41 16.72
CA PHE A 162 -4.89 14.12 17.05
C PHE A 162 -4.79 13.87 18.57
N LEU A 163 -4.68 14.92 19.39
CA LEU A 163 -4.52 14.79 20.85
C LEU A 163 -5.75 14.16 21.54
N PHE A 164 -6.87 14.10 20.83
CA PHE A 164 -8.13 13.50 21.30
C PHE A 164 -8.35 12.09 20.77
N PHE A 165 -7.39 11.52 20.03
CA PHE A 165 -7.52 10.16 19.53
C PHE A 165 -7.25 9.13 20.63
N SER A 166 -8.25 8.32 20.93
CA SER A 166 -8.14 7.12 21.75
C SER A 166 -8.23 5.88 20.84
N GLY A 167 -7.11 5.18 20.60
CA GLY A 167 -7.11 3.91 19.89
C GLY A 167 -5.73 3.46 19.40
N SER A 168 -5.66 2.30 18.73
CA SER A 168 -4.41 1.80 18.12
C SER A 168 -4.12 2.50 16.79
N CYS A 169 -2.85 2.81 16.53
CA CYS A 169 -2.38 3.30 15.24
C CYS A 169 -1.53 2.25 14.53
N PHE A 170 -1.73 2.15 13.21
CA PHE A 170 -0.83 1.46 12.30
C PHE A 170 0.15 2.49 11.73
N ASN A 171 1.44 2.20 11.80
CA ASN A 171 2.49 3.09 11.27
C ASN A 171 3.13 2.43 10.04
N ALA A 172 3.29 3.21 8.98
CA ALA A 172 4.00 2.83 7.77
C ALA A 172 5.07 3.88 7.47
N ASP A 173 6.32 3.48 7.67
CA ASP A 173 7.48 4.28 7.30
C ASP A 173 7.84 3.99 5.84
N ILE A 174 7.84 5.02 5.01
CA ILE A 174 8.01 4.92 3.57
C ILE A 174 9.36 5.49 3.20
N LEU A 175 10.27 4.57 2.89
CA LEU A 175 11.67 4.85 2.62
C LEU A 175 12.32 5.68 3.73
N TRP A 176 12.75 6.90 3.41
CA TRP A 176 13.19 7.94 4.35
C TRP A 176 12.44 9.26 4.09
N LEU A 177 11.29 9.19 3.41
CA LEU A 177 10.58 10.37 2.92
C LEU A 177 9.39 10.72 3.78
N LEU A 178 8.68 9.71 4.26
CA LEU A 178 7.35 9.89 4.81
C LEU A 178 7.03 8.84 5.85
N ASN A 179 6.52 9.28 6.98
CA ASN A 179 5.92 8.42 7.99
C ASN A 179 4.41 8.61 7.93
N ILE A 180 3.66 7.53 7.74
CA ILE A 180 2.20 7.55 7.72
C ILE A 180 1.69 6.86 8.98
N SER A 181 0.86 7.54 9.75
CA SER A 181 0.12 6.94 10.87
C SER A 181 -1.37 6.86 10.54
N ILE A 182 -1.97 5.68 10.64
CA ILE A 182 -3.39 5.44 10.40
C ILE A 182 -3.99 4.93 11.70
N CYS A 183 -4.87 5.73 12.28
CA CYS A 183 -5.37 5.59 13.62
C CYS A 183 -6.87 5.32 13.62
N GLY A 184 -7.30 4.34 14.40
CA GLY A 184 -8.71 4.04 14.58
C GLY A 184 -8.96 2.60 14.97
N GLU A 185 -10.08 2.36 15.65
CA GLU A 185 -10.57 1.01 15.84
C GLU A 185 -11.32 0.57 14.58
N THR A 186 -10.86 -0.53 14.00
CA THR A 186 -11.65 -1.28 13.03
C THR A 186 -12.40 -2.35 13.80
N THR A 187 -13.36 -1.94 14.63
CA THR A 187 -14.08 -2.86 15.49
C THR A 187 -14.71 -3.95 14.63
N THR A 188 -14.43 -5.20 14.97
CA THR A 188 -15.09 -6.37 14.40
C THR A 188 -16.53 -6.34 14.90
N MET A 189 -17.47 -6.04 14.00
CA MET A 189 -18.83 -6.55 14.14
C MET A 189 -18.85 -8.00 13.66
#